data_AF-A0A955HH64-F1
#
_entry.id   AF-A0A955HH64-F1
#
_cell.length_a   1.000
_cell.length_b   1.000
_cell.length_c   1.000
_cell.angle_alpha   90.00
_cell.angle_beta   90.00
_cell.angle_gamma   90.00
#
_symmetry.space_group_name_H-M   'P 1'
#
loop_
_entity.id
_entity.type
_entity.pdbx_description
1 polymer ?
#
loop_
_entity_poly.entity_id
_entity_poly.type
_entity_poly.pdbx_seq_one_letter_code
_entity_poly.pdbx_strand_id
1 'polypeptide(L)'
;MAKPLIVARDLSIIYNQGKSNEFKALSGVNTDIYEGEYIILFGPSGCGKSTLMYAIQGSLPPGEGTLLIKGDDVYSYPPSERVYFQRHVMGIIFQSFNLIQSLSVLDNVALPMIFSDYDKPTRNRRAQSLLDRFGVGFVSHKIPAMLSGGQQQRVAVSRSMVNDPKILLADEPTGNLDSVSTQQVMDKIDEINTFDKRTIIMVSHNAAHLSYAHRVYYLKDGVIVREVVNPQRKQIKPVKEGETIVTELEQLARLYPYDSIDTLRVKSLVNYLTQDYTFDQLDRMERAIRFFLSGKIDKDDFVKSLILPMEKGGVQIDESTARKMASIADKMFVQSTDIKRFRAKKDNPGVFFSQHKLAERLRDHVLQVYRLKLNKEQDNNMVELIADRVTGVTAEAEFNERLMKGVRSGGLGLSEREADDVTRYFEKLIAQGVDVSYKN
;
A
#
# COMPACT_ATOMS: atom_id res chain seq x y z
N MET A 1 18.90 26.04 -5.70
CA MET A 1 18.49 24.62 -5.66
C MET A 1 18.93 24.03 -4.33
N ALA A 2 18.13 23.16 -3.72
CA ALA A 2 18.53 22.47 -2.50
C ALA A 2 19.79 21.63 -2.77
N LYS A 3 20.74 21.60 -1.83
CA LYS A 3 21.93 20.74 -1.92
C LYS A 3 21.60 19.37 -1.28
N PRO A 4 22.08 18.25 -1.85
CA PRO A 4 21.88 16.93 -1.25
C PRO A 4 22.60 16.86 0.11
N LEU A 5 21.94 16.21 1.07
CA LEU A 5 22.48 15.91 2.40
C LEU A 5 23.46 14.74 2.35
N ILE A 6 23.14 13.70 1.57
CA ILE A 6 24.00 12.53 1.36
C ILE A 6 24.20 12.36 -0.13
N VAL A 7 25.45 12.16 -0.54
CA VAL A 7 25.86 11.98 -1.93
C VAL A 7 26.73 10.74 -2.02
N ALA A 8 26.27 9.72 -2.73
CA ALA A 8 27.07 8.56 -3.09
C ALA A 8 27.38 8.60 -4.59
N ARG A 9 28.65 8.45 -4.96
CA ARG A 9 29.09 8.37 -6.36
C ARG A 9 29.97 7.15 -6.56
N ASP A 10 29.56 6.29 -7.48
CA ASP A 10 30.22 5.02 -7.81
C ASP A 10 30.61 4.19 -6.58
N LEU A 11 29.77 4.24 -5.54
CA LEU A 11 30.07 3.66 -4.24
C LEU A 11 30.07 2.13 -4.32
N SER A 12 31.22 1.52 -4.01
CA SER A 12 31.37 0.08 -3.87
C SER A 12 31.79 -0.28 -2.44
N ILE A 13 31.21 -1.34 -1.90
CA ILE A 13 31.57 -1.89 -0.59
C ILE A 13 32.04 -3.32 -0.79
N ILE A 14 33.28 -3.60 -0.37
CA ILE A 14 33.93 -4.90 -0.53
C ILE A 14 34.22 -5.45 0.85
N TYR A 15 33.61 -6.59 1.19
CA TYR A 15 33.93 -7.34 2.39
C TYR A 15 35.16 -8.20 2.15
N ASN A 16 36.01 -8.32 3.18
CA ASN A 16 37.22 -9.16 3.16
C ASN A 16 38.16 -8.86 1.98
N GLN A 17 38.32 -7.58 1.64
CA GLN A 17 39.17 -7.15 0.54
C GLN A 17 40.59 -7.74 0.64
N GLY A 18 41.07 -8.33 -0.45
CA GLY A 18 42.38 -8.99 -0.53
C GLY A 18 42.46 -10.37 0.11
N LYS A 19 41.33 -10.96 0.56
CA LYS A 19 41.27 -12.32 1.12
C LYS A 19 40.58 -13.28 0.15
N SER A 20 40.73 -14.58 0.37
CA SER A 20 40.13 -15.63 -0.46
C SER A 20 38.59 -15.63 -0.47
N ASN A 21 37.96 -15.00 0.51
CA ASN A 21 36.52 -14.85 0.63
C ASN A 21 36.06 -13.39 0.41
N GLU A 22 36.76 -12.66 -0.46
CA GLU A 22 36.37 -11.32 -0.91
C GLU A 22 34.97 -11.33 -1.53
N PHE A 23 34.13 -10.38 -1.14
CA PHE A 23 32.77 -10.26 -1.65
C PHE A 23 32.37 -8.79 -1.84
N LYS A 24 32.02 -8.42 -3.08
CA LYS A 24 31.52 -7.09 -3.41
C LYS A 24 30.02 -6.99 -3.10
N ALA A 25 29.68 -6.38 -1.97
CA ALA A 25 28.31 -6.25 -1.50
C ALA A 25 27.56 -5.05 -2.08
N LEU A 26 28.27 -3.98 -2.43
CA LEU A 26 27.74 -2.88 -3.24
C LEU A 26 28.66 -2.65 -4.44
N SER A 27 28.08 -2.31 -5.59
CA SER A 27 28.83 -2.12 -6.83
C SER A 27 28.38 -0.87 -7.57
N GLY A 28 29.15 0.23 -7.45
CA GLY A 28 28.90 1.45 -8.23
C GLY A 28 27.58 2.16 -7.90
N VAL A 29 27.19 2.19 -6.62
CA VAL A 29 25.95 2.83 -6.18
C VAL A 29 26.04 4.35 -6.32
N ASN A 30 25.08 4.93 -7.05
CA ASN A 30 24.92 6.36 -7.25
C ASN A 30 23.58 6.82 -6.64
N THR A 31 23.61 7.74 -5.68
CA THR A 31 22.39 8.27 -5.06
C THR A 31 22.58 9.64 -4.42
N ASP A 32 21.49 10.40 -4.37
CA ASP A 32 21.37 11.70 -3.70
C ASP A 32 20.16 11.68 -2.77
N ILE A 33 20.39 11.97 -1.49
CA ILE A 33 19.34 12.08 -0.47
C ILE A 33 19.37 13.50 0.09
N TYR A 34 18.20 14.14 0.15
CA TYR A 34 18.04 15.52 0.59
C TYR A 34 17.56 15.59 2.04
N GLU A 35 17.85 16.71 2.69
CA GLU A 35 17.43 16.92 4.08
C GLU A 35 15.90 16.87 4.21
N GLY A 36 15.42 16.13 5.20
CA GLY A 36 13.99 15.93 5.46
C GLY A 36 13.34 14.87 4.57
N GLU A 37 14.07 14.21 3.66
CA GLU A 37 13.51 13.09 2.89
C GLU A 37 13.28 11.87 3.76
N TYR A 38 12.24 11.11 3.42
CA TYR A 38 11.99 9.77 3.93
C TYR A 38 12.30 8.80 2.79
N ILE A 39 13.42 8.12 2.90
CA ILE A 39 13.91 7.15 1.94
C ILE A 39 13.64 5.74 2.44
N ILE A 40 13.14 4.88 1.55
CA ILE A 40 13.14 3.44 1.80
C ILE A 40 14.09 2.74 0.83
N LEU A 41 15.02 1.96 1.38
CA LEU A 41 15.82 0.97 0.68
C LEU A 41 15.03 -0.34 0.65
N PHE A 42 14.56 -0.75 -0.53
CA PHE A 42 13.69 -1.90 -0.72
C PHE A 42 14.35 -2.97 -1.60
N GLY A 43 14.11 -4.25 -1.31
CA GLY A 43 14.65 -5.34 -2.11
C GLY A 43 14.78 -6.65 -1.31
N PRO A 44 15.11 -7.76 -1.99
CA PRO A 44 15.26 -9.07 -1.35
C PRO A 44 16.37 -9.09 -0.30
N SER A 45 16.34 -10.04 0.62
CA SER A 45 17.43 -10.23 1.59
C SER A 45 18.76 -10.47 0.88
N GLY A 46 19.85 -9.90 1.41
CA GLY A 46 21.19 -10.04 0.84
C GLY A 46 21.53 -9.09 -0.32
N CYS A 47 20.62 -8.22 -0.78
CA CYS A 47 20.92 -7.33 -1.93
C CYS A 47 21.74 -6.07 -1.61
N GLY A 48 22.21 -5.89 -0.37
CA GLY A 48 23.07 -4.76 0.02
C GLY A 48 22.37 -3.57 0.72
N LYS A 49 21.07 -3.66 1.06
CA LYS A 49 20.33 -2.58 1.75
C LYS A 49 20.98 -2.11 3.05
N SER A 50 21.18 -3.04 3.99
CA SER A 50 21.79 -2.73 5.27
C SER A 50 23.27 -2.35 5.08
N THR A 51 23.97 -2.92 4.10
CA THR A 51 25.33 -2.50 3.73
C THR A 51 25.37 -1.02 3.32
N LEU A 52 24.46 -0.56 2.47
CA LEU A 52 24.37 0.85 2.08
C LEU A 52 24.01 1.74 3.28
N MET A 53 23.06 1.33 4.09
CA MET A 53 22.68 2.05 5.30
C MET A 53 23.86 2.17 6.30
N TYR A 54 24.62 1.09 6.52
CA TYR A 54 25.79 1.08 7.40
C TYR A 54 27.02 1.79 6.82
N ALA A 55 27.13 1.88 5.50
CA ALA A 55 28.08 2.79 4.85
C ALA A 55 27.69 4.25 5.12
N ILE A 56 26.41 4.60 4.96
CA ILE A 56 25.90 5.93 5.34
C ILE A 56 26.13 6.21 6.82
N GLN A 57 26.02 5.20 7.69
CA GLN A 57 26.32 5.35 9.12
C GLN A 57 27.78 5.70 9.40
N GLY A 58 28.72 5.46 8.48
CA GLY A 58 30.16 5.59 8.74
C GLY A 58 30.82 4.31 9.28
N SER A 59 30.11 3.17 9.26
CA SER A 59 30.59 1.89 9.82
C SER A 59 31.29 1.01 8.78
N LEU A 60 30.94 1.13 7.50
CA LEU A 60 31.50 0.32 6.41
C LEU A 60 32.21 1.19 5.37
N PRO A 61 33.55 1.32 5.39
CA PRO A 61 34.27 2.20 4.48
C PRO A 61 34.08 1.80 3.01
N PRO A 62 33.96 2.78 2.08
CA PRO A 62 34.02 2.54 0.65
C PRO A 62 35.28 1.76 0.27
N GLY A 63 35.13 0.71 -0.53
CA GLY A 63 36.25 0.10 -1.24
C GLY A 63 36.60 0.88 -2.51
N GLU A 64 35.58 1.44 -3.17
CA GLU A 64 35.71 2.33 -4.33
C GLU A 64 34.61 3.41 -4.27
N GLY A 65 34.81 4.49 -5.02
CA GLY A 65 33.87 5.61 -5.10
C GLY A 65 33.92 6.52 -3.87
N THR A 66 32.92 7.38 -3.74
CA THR A 66 32.86 8.40 -2.68
C THR A 66 31.49 8.42 -2.02
N LEU A 67 31.47 8.67 -0.71
CA LEU A 67 30.26 8.89 0.08
C LEU A 67 30.45 10.14 0.93
N LEU A 68 29.67 11.18 0.64
CA LEU A 68 29.72 12.46 1.32
C LEU A 68 28.44 12.68 2.12
N ILE A 69 28.57 13.21 3.34
CA ILE A 69 27.45 13.61 4.19
C ILE A 69 27.64 15.06 4.58
N LYS A 70 26.68 15.93 4.25
CA LYS A 70 26.79 17.40 4.34
C LYS A 70 27.97 17.98 3.57
N GLY A 71 28.47 17.26 2.55
CA GLY A 71 29.65 17.63 1.77
C GLY A 71 30.96 17.07 2.32
N ASP A 72 30.95 16.45 3.50
CA ASP A 72 32.16 15.90 4.12
C ASP A 72 32.32 14.41 3.83
N ASP A 73 33.55 13.97 3.57
CA ASP A 73 33.91 12.56 3.55
C ASP A 73 34.12 12.06 4.99
N VAL A 74 33.11 11.42 5.56
CA VAL A 74 33.11 10.90 6.94
C VAL A 74 34.18 9.82 7.17
N TYR A 75 34.67 9.19 6.10
CA TYR A 75 35.73 8.18 6.19
C TYR A 75 37.13 8.78 6.20
N SER A 76 37.29 10.03 5.74
CA SER A 76 38.53 10.78 5.88
C SER A 76 38.80 11.23 7.33
N TYR A 77 37.76 11.27 8.18
CA TYR A 77 37.90 11.65 9.58
C TYR A 77 38.70 10.64 10.39
N PRO A 78 39.51 11.12 11.36
CA PRO A 78 40.06 10.29 12.42
C PRO A 78 38.96 9.49 13.14
N PRO A 79 39.26 8.30 13.67
CA PRO A 79 38.26 7.45 14.33
C PRO A 79 37.44 8.15 15.42
N SER A 80 38.07 9.01 16.23
CA SER A 80 37.39 9.79 17.29
C SER A 80 36.37 10.77 16.74
N GLU A 81 36.73 11.50 15.68
CA GLU A 81 35.85 12.47 15.01
C GLU A 81 34.70 11.77 14.28
N ARG A 82 34.94 10.59 13.70
CA ARG A 82 33.88 9.77 13.09
C ARG A 82 32.86 9.32 14.15
N VAL A 83 33.31 8.86 15.30
CA VAL A 83 32.42 8.49 16.42
C VAL A 83 31.64 9.70 16.93
N TYR A 84 32.29 10.86 17.03
CA TYR A 84 31.62 12.11 17.38
C TYR A 84 30.53 12.47 16.37
N PHE A 85 30.84 12.39 15.08
CA PHE A 85 29.89 12.64 13.99
C PHE A 85 28.69 11.69 14.08
N GLN A 86 28.92 10.38 14.21
CA GLN A 86 27.87 9.38 14.37
C GLN A 86 26.95 9.70 15.54
N ARG A 87 27.52 10.05 16.70
CA ARG A 87 26.79 10.32 17.94
C ARG A 87 25.86 11.53 17.86
N HIS A 88 26.22 12.54 17.08
CA HIS A 88 25.50 13.82 17.02
C HIS A 88 24.64 13.99 15.76
N VAL A 89 24.96 13.27 14.68
CA VAL A 89 24.26 13.42 13.40
C VAL A 89 23.23 12.30 13.20
N MET A 90 23.48 11.11 13.75
CA MET A 90 22.72 9.91 13.40
C MET A 90 22.07 9.24 14.60
N GLY A 91 20.80 8.86 14.41
CA GLY A 91 20.09 7.92 15.27
C GLY A 91 19.93 6.60 14.52
N ILE A 92 19.94 5.48 15.24
CA ILE A 92 19.72 4.17 14.63
C ILE A 92 18.65 3.38 15.37
N ILE A 93 17.77 2.77 14.59
CA ILE A 93 16.77 1.81 15.01
C ILE A 93 17.14 0.47 14.36
N PHE A 94 17.27 -0.57 15.18
CA PHE A 94 17.65 -1.91 14.75
C PHE A 94 16.43 -2.83 14.65
N GLN A 95 16.55 -3.90 13.85
CA GLN A 95 15.52 -4.93 13.68
C GLN A 95 15.27 -5.72 14.97
N SER A 96 16.36 -6.15 15.61
CA SER A 96 16.33 -6.59 17.00
C SER A 96 16.56 -5.37 17.85
N PHE A 97 15.64 -5.06 18.77
CA PHE A 97 15.59 -3.79 19.54
C PHE A 97 16.94 -3.35 20.15
N ASN A 98 17.87 -4.29 20.37
CA ASN A 98 19.22 -4.10 20.88
C ASN A 98 19.22 -3.30 22.19
N LEU A 99 18.20 -3.51 23.03
CA LEU A 99 18.13 -2.94 24.37
C LEU A 99 19.01 -3.76 25.32
N ILE A 100 19.71 -3.07 26.21
CA ILE A 100 20.53 -3.70 27.25
C ILE A 100 19.59 -4.22 28.34
N GLN A 101 19.51 -5.55 28.46
CA GLN A 101 18.53 -6.24 29.30
C GLN A 101 18.70 -5.97 30.80
N SER A 102 19.91 -5.63 31.24
CA SER A 102 20.24 -5.29 32.62
C SER A 102 19.94 -3.84 33.01
N LEU A 103 19.61 -2.98 32.04
CA LEU A 103 19.29 -1.57 32.28
C LEU A 103 17.78 -1.34 32.31
N SER A 104 17.34 -0.33 33.05
CA SER A 104 15.97 0.15 32.95
C SER A 104 15.68 0.70 31.55
N VAL A 105 14.40 0.82 31.20
CA VAL A 105 13.96 1.47 29.96
C VAL A 105 14.44 2.92 29.90
N LEU A 106 14.35 3.66 31.01
CA LEU A 106 14.85 5.02 31.12
C LEU A 106 16.36 5.09 30.84
N ASP A 107 17.14 4.21 31.46
CA ASP A 107 18.60 4.17 31.30
C ASP A 107 18.99 3.76 29.88
N ASN A 108 18.27 2.82 29.26
CA ASN A 108 18.47 2.46 27.85
C ASN A 108 18.31 3.66 26.93
N VAL A 109 17.29 4.49 27.15
CA VAL A 109 17.05 5.70 26.35
C VAL A 109 18.07 6.79 26.68
N ALA A 110 18.46 6.97 27.94
CA ALA A 110 19.42 8.00 28.34
C ALA A 110 20.90 7.66 28.00
N LEU A 111 21.21 6.38 27.77
CA LEU A 111 22.58 5.88 27.58
C LEU A 111 23.40 6.65 26.52
N PRO A 112 22.87 6.96 25.31
CA PRO A 112 23.64 7.70 24.30
C PRO A 112 24.11 9.08 24.78
N MET A 113 23.34 9.76 25.64
CA MET A 113 23.68 11.09 26.17
C MET A 113 24.81 11.04 27.19
N ILE A 114 25.09 9.89 27.82
CA ILE A 114 26.25 9.72 28.71
C ILE A 114 27.54 10.00 27.96
N PHE A 115 27.59 9.55 26.71
CA PHE A 115 28.76 9.78 25.85
C PHE A 115 28.78 11.18 25.22
N SER A 116 27.77 12.01 25.43
CA SER A 116 27.76 13.42 25.00
C SER A 116 27.89 14.38 26.18
N ASP A 117 28.44 13.91 27.31
CA ASP A 117 28.77 14.70 28.51
C ASP A 117 27.59 15.45 29.16
N TYR A 118 26.36 14.95 28.98
CA TYR A 118 25.18 15.50 29.67
C TYR A 118 25.06 14.97 31.11
N ASP A 119 24.68 15.86 32.02
CA ASP A 119 24.40 15.51 33.41
C ASP A 119 23.19 14.58 33.56
N LYS A 120 23.17 13.80 34.66
CA LYS A 120 22.14 12.78 34.92
C LYS A 120 20.71 13.35 34.96
N PRO A 121 20.42 14.46 35.67
CA PRO A 121 19.10 15.10 35.62
C PRO A 121 18.64 15.46 34.20
N THR A 122 19.51 16.08 33.39
CA THR A 122 19.18 16.49 32.02
C THR A 122 18.85 15.31 31.12
N ARG A 123 19.70 14.27 31.12
CA ARG A 123 19.47 13.09 30.28
C ARG A 123 18.23 12.31 30.70
N ASN A 124 17.96 12.17 32.00
CA ASN A 124 16.78 11.46 32.49
C ASN A 124 15.49 12.21 32.13
N ARG A 125 15.48 13.55 32.24
CA ARG A 125 14.32 14.37 31.83
C ARG A 125 14.04 14.22 30.34
N ARG A 126 15.08 14.30 29.51
CA ARG A 126 14.94 14.16 28.05
C ARG A 126 14.50 12.75 27.65
N ALA A 127 15.08 11.72 28.26
CA ALA A 127 14.71 10.33 28.03
C ALA A 127 13.23 10.06 28.40
N GLN A 128 12.79 10.54 29.57
CA GLN A 128 11.39 10.39 29.99
C GLN A 128 10.44 11.12 29.04
N SER A 129 10.76 12.36 28.64
CA SER A 129 9.93 13.11 27.70
C SER A 129 9.75 12.40 26.35
N LEU A 130 10.79 11.74 25.83
CA LEU A 130 10.68 10.94 24.62
C LEU A 130 9.85 9.67 24.84
N LEU A 131 10.05 8.97 25.96
CA LEU A 131 9.22 7.81 26.31
C LEU A 131 7.74 8.19 26.41
N ASP A 132 7.42 9.35 27.00
CA ASP A 132 6.06 9.87 27.09
C ASP A 132 5.50 10.19 25.68
N ARG A 133 6.28 10.89 24.83
CA ARG A 133 5.90 11.20 23.43
C ARG A 133 5.58 9.94 22.63
N PHE A 134 6.35 8.87 22.82
CA PHE A 134 6.15 7.59 22.14
C PHE A 134 5.24 6.62 22.91
N GLY A 135 4.52 7.09 23.93
CA GLY A 135 3.47 6.33 24.62
C GLY A 135 3.99 5.12 25.42
N VAL A 136 5.23 5.18 25.90
CA VAL A 136 5.88 4.13 26.72
C VAL A 136 6.50 4.70 28.02
N GLY A 137 6.12 5.91 28.39
CA GLY A 137 6.55 6.59 29.62
C GLY A 137 6.31 5.79 30.90
N PHE A 138 5.16 5.13 30.98
CA PHE A 138 4.72 4.37 32.16
C PHE A 138 5.56 3.12 32.46
N VAL A 139 6.38 2.65 31.50
CA VAL A 139 7.29 1.50 31.70
C VAL A 139 8.75 1.92 31.92
N SER A 140 9.03 3.21 32.13
CA SER A 140 10.40 3.73 32.21
C SER A 140 11.28 3.06 33.28
N HIS A 141 10.67 2.62 34.39
CA HIS A 141 11.34 1.93 35.50
C HIS A 141 11.53 0.42 35.27
N LYS A 142 10.89 -0.17 34.26
CA LYS A 142 10.97 -1.61 33.98
C LYS A 142 12.25 -1.95 33.21
N ILE A 143 12.59 -3.23 33.16
CA ILE A 143 13.64 -3.77 32.29
C ILE A 143 13.04 -4.31 30.98
N PRO A 144 13.80 -4.38 29.86
CA PRO A 144 13.26 -4.77 28.56
C PRO A 144 12.54 -6.12 28.52
N ALA A 145 12.99 -7.11 29.31
CA ALA A 145 12.33 -8.42 29.43
C ALA A 145 10.86 -8.36 29.90
N MET A 146 10.42 -7.24 30.49
CA MET A 146 9.05 -7.03 30.96
C MET A 146 8.15 -6.32 29.93
N LEU A 147 8.65 -6.02 28.73
CA LEU A 147 7.97 -5.25 27.70
C LEU A 147 7.55 -6.14 26.53
N SER A 148 6.41 -5.82 25.92
CA SER A 148 6.02 -6.41 24.63
C SER A 148 6.97 -5.96 23.50
N GLY A 149 7.01 -6.68 22.39
CA GLY A 149 7.84 -6.31 21.24
C GLY A 149 7.58 -4.89 20.74
N GLY A 150 6.30 -4.50 20.60
CA GLY A 150 5.93 -3.14 20.21
C GLY A 150 6.38 -2.07 21.20
N GLN A 151 6.34 -2.36 22.50
CA GLN A 151 6.89 -1.46 23.53
C GLN A 151 8.41 -1.35 23.42
N GLN A 152 9.12 -2.46 23.27
CA GLN A 152 10.57 -2.46 23.10
C GLN A 152 11.00 -1.69 21.85
N GLN A 153 10.27 -1.80 20.74
CA GLN A 153 10.53 -1.02 19.54
C GLN A 153 10.35 0.48 19.78
N ARG A 154 9.27 0.91 20.44
CA ARG A 154 9.06 2.33 20.78
C ARG A 154 10.12 2.86 21.73
N VAL A 155 10.63 2.03 22.64
CA VAL A 155 11.81 2.37 23.46
C VAL A 155 13.06 2.53 22.58
N ALA A 156 13.28 1.65 21.60
CA ALA A 156 14.40 1.77 20.65
C ALA A 156 14.29 3.05 19.79
N VAL A 157 13.08 3.40 19.32
CA VAL A 157 12.80 4.68 18.64
C VAL A 157 13.11 5.86 19.55
N SER A 158 12.65 5.83 20.81
CA SER A 158 12.96 6.86 21.82
C SER A 158 14.46 7.05 22.00
N ARG A 159 15.20 5.95 22.17
CA ARG A 159 16.67 5.96 22.30
C ARG A 159 17.36 6.56 21.08
N SER A 160 16.90 6.22 19.87
CA SER A 160 17.49 6.74 18.64
C SER A 160 17.39 8.27 18.52
N MET A 161 16.34 8.86 19.12
CA MET A 161 16.05 10.30 19.06
C MET A 161 16.67 11.11 20.20
N VAL A 162 17.26 10.45 21.20
CA VAL A 162 17.68 11.11 22.44
C VAL A 162 18.78 12.16 22.21
N ASN A 163 19.64 12.00 21.21
CA ASN A 163 20.68 12.99 20.86
C ASN A 163 20.23 14.02 19.81
N ASP A 164 18.94 14.08 19.49
CA ASP A 164 18.39 14.97 18.44
C ASP A 164 19.02 14.76 17.04
N PRO A 165 19.12 13.52 16.53
CA PRO A 165 19.83 13.26 15.29
C PRO A 165 19.18 14.00 14.11
N LYS A 166 19.98 14.32 13.08
CA LYS A 166 19.49 14.88 11.81
C LYS A 166 19.08 13.80 10.81
N ILE A 167 19.69 12.63 10.94
CA ILE A 167 19.44 11.44 10.11
C ILE A 167 19.02 10.30 11.03
N LEU A 168 17.88 9.68 10.74
CA LEU A 168 17.41 8.48 11.41
C LEU A 168 17.54 7.28 10.47
N LEU A 169 18.37 6.32 10.84
CA LEU A 169 18.56 5.06 10.13
C LEU A 169 17.69 3.98 10.78
N ALA A 170 16.91 3.24 9.99
CA ALA A 170 16.03 2.21 10.51
C ALA A 170 16.21 0.89 9.74
N ASP A 171 16.85 -0.10 10.36
CA ASP A 171 17.04 -1.44 9.80
C ASP A 171 15.85 -2.33 10.16
N GLU A 172 14.91 -2.53 9.23
CA GLU A 172 13.71 -3.36 9.41
C GLU A 172 13.00 -3.19 10.78
N PRO A 173 12.58 -1.97 11.14
CA PRO A 173 12.14 -1.63 12.49
C PRO A 173 10.81 -2.30 12.92
N THR A 174 10.18 -3.09 12.06
CA THR A 174 8.89 -3.74 12.33
C THR A 174 8.91 -5.24 12.10
N GLY A 175 10.06 -5.84 11.75
CA GLY A 175 10.15 -7.26 11.36
C GLY A 175 9.70 -8.26 12.43
N ASN A 176 9.68 -7.85 13.71
CA ASN A 176 9.31 -8.69 14.85
C ASN A 176 7.99 -8.30 15.52
N LEU A 177 7.15 -7.50 14.84
CA LEU A 177 5.95 -6.90 15.43
C LEU A 177 4.66 -7.44 14.80
N ASP A 178 3.59 -7.47 15.60
CA ASP A 178 2.23 -7.63 15.08
C ASP A 178 1.82 -6.41 14.23
N SER A 179 0.73 -6.52 13.47
CA SER A 179 0.29 -5.48 12.54
C SER A 179 -0.08 -4.16 13.23
N VAL A 180 -0.69 -4.21 14.42
CA VAL A 180 -1.08 -3.01 15.18
C VAL A 180 0.16 -2.31 15.71
N SER A 181 1.08 -3.06 16.32
CA SER A 181 2.36 -2.52 16.79
C SER A 181 3.21 -1.97 15.65
N THR A 182 3.22 -2.64 14.49
CA THR A 182 3.88 -2.20 13.26
C THR A 182 3.36 -0.82 12.83
N GLN A 183 2.05 -0.67 12.71
CA GLN A 183 1.42 0.58 12.31
C GLN A 183 1.79 1.72 13.29
N GLN A 184 1.67 1.47 14.59
CA GLN A 184 2.03 2.45 15.62
C GLN A 184 3.50 2.90 15.51
N VAL A 185 4.44 1.98 15.26
CA VAL A 185 5.86 2.33 15.11
C VAL A 185 6.09 3.13 13.83
N MET A 186 5.48 2.73 12.72
CA MET A 186 5.60 3.43 11.44
C MET A 186 5.04 4.84 11.51
N ASP A 187 3.88 5.03 12.14
CA ASP A 187 3.28 6.35 12.38
C ASP A 187 4.20 7.25 13.19
N LYS A 188 4.87 6.72 14.22
CA LYS A 188 5.85 7.47 15.00
C LYS A 188 7.10 7.85 14.23
N ILE A 189 7.59 6.97 13.37
CA ILE A 189 8.71 7.29 12.46
C ILE A 189 8.27 8.37 11.46
N ASP A 190 7.04 8.30 10.97
CA ASP A 190 6.51 9.32 10.07
C ASP A 190 6.29 10.68 10.73
N GLU A 191 5.84 10.70 11.99
CA GLU A 191 5.75 11.92 12.79
C GLU A 191 7.12 12.60 12.91
N ILE A 192 8.20 11.83 13.13
CA ILE A 192 9.57 12.35 13.19
C ILE A 192 9.98 12.99 11.85
N ASN A 193 9.61 12.39 10.71
CA ASN A 193 9.91 12.98 9.41
C ASN A 193 9.06 14.23 9.13
N THR A 194 7.75 14.15 9.40
CA THR A 194 6.79 15.16 8.99
C THR A 194 6.84 16.40 9.89
N PHE A 195 6.93 16.22 11.21
CA PHE A 195 6.94 17.32 12.18
C PHE A 195 8.35 17.76 12.55
N ASP A 196 9.25 16.82 12.86
CA ASP A 196 10.61 17.17 13.31
C ASP A 196 11.57 17.42 12.13
N LYS A 197 11.11 17.20 10.89
CA LYS A 197 11.86 17.38 9.63
C LYS A 197 13.18 16.60 9.59
N ARG A 198 13.24 15.43 10.25
CA ARG A 198 14.44 14.58 10.19
C ARG A 198 14.47 13.78 8.91
N THR A 199 15.67 13.57 8.40
CA THR A 199 15.89 12.70 7.24
C THR A 199 15.81 11.26 7.71
N ILE A 200 15.04 10.42 7.04
CA ILE A 200 14.85 9.01 7.41
C ILE A 200 15.38 8.13 6.29
N ILE A 201 16.16 7.12 6.62
CA ILE A 201 16.57 6.06 5.71
C ILE A 201 16.17 4.74 6.35
N MET A 202 15.17 4.08 5.77
CA MET A 202 14.65 2.82 6.27
C MET A 202 14.97 1.68 5.31
N VAL A 203 15.53 0.60 5.83
CA VAL A 203 15.61 -0.68 5.15
C VAL A 203 14.31 -1.44 5.40
N SER A 204 13.67 -1.92 4.33
CA SER A 204 12.52 -2.80 4.47
C SER A 204 12.34 -3.74 3.28
N HIS A 205 11.70 -4.86 3.52
CA HIS A 205 11.21 -5.79 2.51
C HIS A 205 9.67 -5.86 2.47
N ASN A 206 8.96 -5.10 3.32
CA ASN A 206 7.50 -5.06 3.34
C ASN A 206 6.96 -3.90 2.49
N ALA A 207 6.18 -4.23 1.46
CA ALA A 207 5.60 -3.26 0.54
C ALA A 207 4.65 -2.27 1.22
N ALA A 208 4.03 -2.65 2.35
CA ALA A 208 3.12 -1.78 3.10
C ALA A 208 3.80 -0.52 3.66
N HIS A 209 5.13 -0.52 3.80
CA HIS A 209 5.87 0.64 4.29
C HIS A 209 6.17 1.68 3.19
N LEU A 210 6.03 1.31 1.92
CA LEU A 210 6.48 2.15 0.80
C LEU A 210 5.70 3.47 0.68
N SER A 211 4.45 3.51 1.17
CA SER A 211 3.61 4.71 1.19
C SER A 211 4.14 5.82 2.11
N TYR A 212 4.98 5.50 3.09
CA TYR A 212 5.57 6.49 3.99
C TYR A 212 6.73 7.25 3.35
N ALA A 213 7.42 6.63 2.39
CA ALA A 213 8.60 7.22 1.78
C ALA A 213 8.24 8.38 0.87
N HIS A 214 9.11 9.39 0.83
CA HIS A 214 9.19 10.33 -0.27
C HIS A 214 9.71 9.64 -1.53
N ARG A 215 10.74 8.79 -1.39
CA ARG A 215 11.40 8.05 -2.47
C ARG A 215 11.81 6.65 -2.03
N VAL A 216 11.70 5.69 -2.93
CA VAL A 216 12.06 4.28 -2.71
C VAL A 216 13.19 3.90 -3.66
N TYR A 217 14.32 3.45 -3.12
CA TYR A 217 15.40 2.85 -3.89
C TYR A 217 15.27 1.32 -3.86
N TYR A 218 15.12 0.71 -5.03
CA TYR A 218 15.11 -0.73 -5.19
C TYR A 218 16.53 -1.23 -5.40
N LEU A 219 17.00 -2.06 -4.48
CA LEU A 219 18.31 -2.68 -4.55
C LEU A 219 18.19 -4.14 -4.98
N LYS A 220 19.07 -4.55 -5.90
CA LYS A 220 19.25 -5.93 -6.32
C LYS A 220 20.74 -6.15 -6.58
N ASP A 221 21.29 -7.25 -6.08
CA ASP A 221 22.69 -7.66 -6.33
C ASP A 221 23.73 -6.55 -6.11
N GLY A 222 23.56 -5.75 -5.06
CA GLY A 222 24.49 -4.69 -4.68
C GLY A 222 24.37 -3.38 -5.48
N VAL A 223 23.36 -3.26 -6.35
CA VAL A 223 23.14 -2.05 -7.15
C VAL A 223 21.74 -1.48 -6.93
N ILE A 224 21.61 -0.15 -7.02
CA ILE A 224 20.30 0.50 -7.11
C ILE A 224 19.80 0.32 -8.55
N VAL A 225 18.86 -0.60 -8.74
CA VAL A 225 18.29 -0.88 -10.07
C VAL A 225 17.18 0.08 -10.45
N ARG A 226 16.57 0.74 -9.46
CA ARG A 226 15.46 1.65 -9.68
C ARG A 226 15.25 2.61 -8.52
N GLU A 227 14.87 3.83 -8.85
CA GLU A 227 14.33 4.83 -7.94
C GLU A 227 12.84 5.05 -8.27
N VAL A 228 11.98 5.13 -7.25
CA VAL A 228 10.56 5.46 -7.38
C VAL A 228 10.23 6.63 -6.47
N VAL A 229 9.52 7.61 -7.00
CA VAL A 229 9.08 8.80 -6.29
C VAL A 229 7.64 8.62 -5.84
N ASN A 230 7.31 8.93 -4.58
CA ASN A 230 5.95 8.85 -4.07
C ASN A 230 5.14 10.10 -4.46
N PRO A 231 4.11 10.00 -5.32
CA PRO A 231 3.34 11.16 -5.75
C PRO A 231 2.53 11.81 -4.61
N GLN A 232 2.23 11.08 -3.54
CA GLN A 232 1.43 11.56 -2.41
C GLN A 232 2.26 12.39 -1.41
N ARG A 233 3.58 12.47 -1.59
CA ARG A 233 4.49 13.26 -0.75
C ARG A 233 5.04 14.44 -1.55
N LYS A 234 5.07 15.61 -0.92
CA LYS A 234 5.73 16.79 -1.51
C LYS A 234 7.22 16.50 -1.70
N GLN A 235 7.67 16.50 -2.95
CA GLN A 235 9.05 16.14 -3.28
C GLN A 235 10.03 17.25 -2.94
N ILE A 236 11.16 16.86 -2.35
CA ILE A 236 12.25 17.75 -1.93
C ILE A 236 13.33 17.80 -3.01
N LYS A 237 13.68 16.64 -3.58
CA LYS A 237 14.49 16.57 -4.80
C LYS A 237 13.70 17.12 -5.99
N PRO A 238 14.30 18.00 -6.83
CA PRO A 238 13.70 18.39 -8.10
C PRO A 238 13.57 17.14 -8.98
N VAL A 239 12.33 16.77 -9.34
CA VAL A 239 12.07 15.69 -10.30
C VAL A 239 12.29 16.26 -11.69
N LYS A 240 13.20 15.69 -12.50
CA LYS A 240 13.36 16.11 -13.90
C LYS A 240 12.18 15.59 -14.73
N GLU A 241 11.71 16.39 -15.68
CA GLU A 241 10.74 15.94 -16.69
C GLU A 241 11.29 14.70 -17.41
N GLY A 242 10.52 13.62 -17.38
CA GLY A 242 10.90 12.35 -18.02
C GLY A 242 11.81 11.42 -17.23
N GLU A 243 12.26 11.74 -16.00
CA GLU A 243 13.02 10.79 -15.15
C GLU A 243 12.14 9.75 -14.43
N THR A 244 10.82 9.85 -14.57
CA THR A 244 9.88 8.85 -14.03
C THR A 244 9.41 7.89 -15.14
N ILE A 245 10.32 7.18 -15.81
CA ILE A 245 9.95 6.11 -16.76
C ILE A 245 9.84 4.78 -16.03
N VAL A 246 8.83 4.69 -15.19
CA VAL A 246 8.13 3.44 -14.87
C VAL A 246 6.69 3.90 -14.77
N THR A 247 5.84 3.45 -15.69
CA THR A 247 4.45 3.92 -15.75
C THR A 247 3.83 3.85 -14.36
N GLU A 248 3.02 4.82 -13.97
CA GLU A 248 2.33 4.83 -12.66
C GLU A 248 1.66 3.48 -12.37
N LEU A 249 1.19 2.80 -13.42
CA LEU A 249 0.71 1.43 -13.42
C LEU A 249 1.73 0.37 -12.99
N GLU A 250 2.96 0.42 -13.51
CA GLU A 250 4.04 -0.45 -13.06
C GLU A 250 4.52 -0.13 -11.64
N GLN A 251 4.31 1.09 -11.15
CA GLN A 251 4.58 1.46 -9.76
C GLN A 251 3.52 0.86 -8.84
N LEU A 252 2.25 1.03 -9.19
CA LEU A 252 1.11 0.43 -8.49
C LEU A 252 1.18 -1.09 -8.54
N ALA A 253 1.57 -1.70 -9.68
CA ALA A 253 1.74 -3.15 -9.82
C ALA A 253 2.79 -3.73 -8.88
N ARG A 254 3.76 -2.92 -8.44
CA ARG A 254 4.81 -3.37 -7.53
C ARG A 254 4.49 -3.04 -6.08
N LEU A 255 3.61 -2.07 -5.82
CA LEU A 255 3.07 -1.74 -4.50
C LEU A 255 1.92 -2.69 -4.11
N TYR A 256 1.13 -3.12 -5.09
CA TYR A 256 0.01 -4.04 -4.95
C TYR A 256 0.22 -5.24 -5.90
N PRO A 257 1.18 -6.13 -5.61
CA PRO A 257 1.58 -7.21 -6.51
C PRO A 257 0.50 -8.28 -6.75
N TYR A 258 -0.54 -8.28 -5.93
CA TYR A 258 -1.69 -9.19 -6.02
C TYR A 258 -2.93 -8.52 -6.65
N ASP A 259 -2.86 -7.21 -6.89
CA ASP A 259 -3.95 -6.47 -7.53
C ASP A 259 -3.87 -6.66 -9.04
N SER A 260 -5.04 -6.90 -9.65
CA SER A 260 -5.13 -7.04 -11.10
C SER A 260 -4.74 -5.75 -11.82
N ILE A 261 -4.24 -5.84 -13.05
CA ILE A 261 -3.90 -4.67 -13.90
C ILE A 261 -5.08 -3.67 -13.98
N ASP A 262 -6.32 -4.16 -13.96
CA ASP A 262 -7.51 -3.33 -13.97
C ASP A 262 -7.71 -2.56 -12.64
N THR A 263 -7.45 -3.21 -11.51
CA THR A 263 -7.44 -2.57 -10.17
C THR A 263 -6.36 -1.48 -10.10
N LEU A 264 -5.19 -1.74 -10.67
CA LEU A 264 -4.08 -0.80 -10.71
C LEU A 264 -4.37 0.41 -11.61
N ARG A 265 -5.08 0.20 -12.73
CA ARG A 265 -5.59 1.27 -13.61
C ARG A 265 -6.62 2.14 -12.91
N VAL A 266 -7.52 1.54 -12.14
CA VAL A 266 -8.47 2.29 -11.32
C VAL A 266 -7.73 3.14 -10.28
N LYS A 267 -6.74 2.56 -9.58
CA LYS A 267 -5.94 3.30 -8.59
C LYS A 267 -5.14 4.47 -9.20
N SER A 268 -4.52 4.28 -10.37
CA SER A 268 -3.81 5.36 -11.10
C SER A 268 -4.79 6.44 -11.58
N LEU A 269 -5.94 6.04 -12.12
CA LEU A 269 -6.97 6.98 -12.57
C LEU A 269 -7.57 7.78 -11.41
N VAL A 270 -7.81 7.13 -10.26
CA VAL A 270 -8.22 7.82 -9.02
C VAL A 270 -7.13 8.81 -8.62
N ASN A 271 -5.87 8.37 -8.52
CA ASN A 271 -4.76 9.24 -8.11
C ASN A 271 -4.57 10.46 -9.03
N TYR A 272 -4.75 10.31 -10.35
CA TYR A 272 -4.73 11.40 -11.33
C TYR A 272 -5.93 12.34 -11.18
N LEU A 273 -7.13 11.80 -10.96
CA LEU A 273 -8.36 12.58 -10.81
C LEU A 273 -8.48 13.28 -9.47
N THR A 274 -7.61 12.97 -8.50
CA THR A 274 -7.76 13.39 -7.11
C THR A 274 -6.61 14.20 -6.54
N GLN A 275 -5.67 14.64 -7.39
CA GLN A 275 -4.55 15.47 -6.97
C GLN A 275 -4.98 16.77 -6.28
N ASP A 276 -6.19 17.25 -6.55
CA ASP A 276 -6.77 18.47 -5.99
C ASP A 276 -7.74 18.22 -4.82
N TYR A 277 -7.94 16.97 -4.38
CA TYR A 277 -8.95 16.61 -3.37
C TYR A 277 -8.35 16.13 -2.05
N THR A 278 -9.00 16.51 -0.95
CA THR A 278 -8.61 16.11 0.41
C THR A 278 -8.91 14.62 0.68
N PHE A 279 -8.24 14.03 1.67
CA PHE A 279 -8.45 12.63 2.06
C PHE A 279 -9.92 12.30 2.41
N ASP A 280 -10.64 13.22 3.03
CA ASP A 280 -12.06 13.06 3.34
C ASP A 280 -12.93 13.08 2.08
N GLN A 281 -12.58 13.90 1.09
CA GLN A 281 -13.27 13.90 -0.21
C GLN A 281 -13.00 12.59 -0.96
N LEU A 282 -11.78 12.08 -0.87
CA LEU A 282 -11.39 10.80 -1.47
C LEU A 282 -12.18 9.61 -0.93
N ASP A 283 -12.24 9.47 0.39
CA ASP A 283 -12.96 8.38 1.04
C ASP A 283 -14.48 8.45 0.78
N ARG A 284 -15.05 9.66 0.75
CA ARG A 284 -16.47 9.87 0.41
C ARG A 284 -16.77 9.57 -1.06
N MET A 285 -15.86 9.95 -1.95
CA MET A 285 -15.98 9.65 -3.38
C MET A 285 -15.87 8.16 -3.65
N GLU A 286 -14.96 7.46 -2.97
CA GLU A 286 -14.85 6.00 -3.06
C GLU A 286 -16.16 5.32 -2.60
N ARG A 287 -16.73 5.77 -1.48
CA ARG A 287 -18.02 5.26 -0.99
C ARG A 287 -19.15 5.49 -1.98
N ALA A 288 -19.24 6.68 -2.57
CA ALA A 288 -20.24 7.00 -3.58
C ALA A 288 -20.09 6.12 -4.84
N ILE A 289 -18.86 5.94 -5.34
CA ILE A 289 -18.56 5.08 -6.49
C ILE A 289 -18.92 3.62 -6.17
N ARG A 290 -18.58 3.14 -4.98
CA ARG A 290 -18.90 1.78 -4.54
C ARG A 290 -20.40 1.54 -4.49
N PHE A 291 -21.18 2.49 -3.95
CA PHE A 291 -22.63 2.38 -3.95
C PHE A 291 -23.22 2.38 -5.36
N PHE A 292 -22.72 3.24 -6.25
CA PHE A 292 -23.16 3.28 -7.64
C PHE A 292 -22.84 1.98 -8.40
N LEU A 293 -21.61 1.48 -8.33
CA LEU A 293 -21.19 0.24 -9.01
C LEU A 293 -21.85 -1.01 -8.43
N SER A 294 -22.23 -1.00 -7.14
CA SER A 294 -23.02 -2.07 -6.52
C SER A 294 -24.52 -2.01 -6.87
N GLY A 295 -24.97 -0.95 -7.54
CA GLY A 295 -26.37 -0.72 -7.89
C GLY A 295 -27.24 -0.26 -6.71
N LYS A 296 -26.64 0.16 -5.59
CA LYS A 296 -27.36 0.66 -4.40
C LYS A 296 -27.90 2.09 -4.57
N ILE A 297 -27.30 2.86 -5.48
CA ILE A 297 -27.77 4.20 -5.87
C ILE A 297 -27.77 4.29 -7.39
N ASP A 298 -28.71 5.07 -7.95
CA ASP A 298 -28.77 5.30 -9.39
C ASP A 298 -27.80 6.41 -9.84
N LYS A 299 -27.78 6.69 -11.14
CA LYS A 299 -26.86 7.66 -11.74
C LYS A 299 -27.11 9.09 -11.26
N ASP A 300 -28.36 9.47 -11.03
CA ASP A 300 -28.72 10.80 -10.60
C ASP A 300 -28.39 10.99 -9.11
N ASP A 301 -28.61 9.97 -8.30
CA ASP A 301 -28.25 9.97 -6.89
C ASP A 301 -26.74 9.87 -6.67
N PHE A 302 -26.01 9.18 -7.56
CA PHE A 302 -24.56 9.22 -7.62
C PHE A 302 -24.06 10.65 -7.89
N VAL A 303 -24.57 11.33 -8.92
CA VAL A 303 -24.20 12.73 -9.21
C VAL A 303 -24.50 13.65 -8.03
N LYS A 304 -25.66 13.52 -7.39
CA LYS A 304 -26.01 14.32 -6.20
C LYS A 304 -25.04 14.08 -5.05
N SER A 305 -24.66 12.83 -4.77
CA SER A 305 -23.72 12.51 -3.69
C SER A 305 -22.35 13.16 -3.87
N LEU A 306 -21.93 13.35 -5.12
CA LEU A 306 -20.68 14.00 -5.47
C LEU A 306 -20.75 15.54 -5.32
N ILE A 307 -21.85 16.17 -5.73
CA ILE A 307 -21.99 17.63 -5.72
C ILE A 307 -22.27 18.18 -4.32
N LEU A 308 -22.96 17.40 -3.47
CA LEU A 308 -23.42 17.85 -2.17
C LEU A 308 -22.25 18.35 -1.29
N PRO A 309 -22.40 19.46 -0.53
CA PRO A 309 -21.35 19.96 0.36
C PRO A 309 -20.90 18.92 1.40
N MET A 310 -19.63 18.99 1.81
CA MET A 310 -19.06 18.02 2.77
C MET A 310 -19.80 18.02 4.11
N GLU A 311 -20.24 19.18 4.58
CA GLU A 311 -21.02 19.38 5.81
C GLU A 311 -22.36 18.63 5.79
N LYS A 312 -22.89 18.35 4.59
CA LYS A 312 -24.15 17.64 4.38
C LYS A 312 -23.95 16.16 4.00
N GLY A 313 -22.73 15.66 4.07
CA GLY A 313 -22.42 14.26 3.76
C GLY A 313 -21.96 13.99 2.33
N GLY A 314 -21.75 15.01 1.50
CA GLY A 314 -21.29 14.85 0.11
C GLY A 314 -19.79 15.03 -0.10
N VAL A 315 -19.36 15.02 -1.36
CA VAL A 315 -17.94 15.13 -1.78
C VAL A 315 -17.54 16.57 -2.13
N GLN A 316 -18.50 17.45 -2.43
CA GLN A 316 -18.28 18.85 -2.79
C GLN A 316 -17.38 19.02 -4.03
N ILE A 317 -17.72 18.35 -5.13
CA ILE A 317 -17.10 18.56 -6.44
C ILE A 317 -18.03 19.32 -7.40
N ASP A 318 -17.48 19.95 -8.43
CA ASP A 318 -18.28 20.70 -9.39
C ASP A 318 -19.21 19.78 -10.21
N GLU A 319 -20.37 20.33 -10.59
CA GLU A 319 -21.42 19.57 -11.29
C GLU A 319 -20.97 19.05 -12.66
N SER A 320 -20.09 19.77 -13.35
CA SER A 320 -19.60 19.34 -14.66
C SER A 320 -18.73 18.09 -14.55
N THR A 321 -17.88 18.05 -13.51
CA THR A 321 -17.02 16.92 -13.19
C THR A 321 -17.82 15.74 -12.65
N ALA A 322 -18.79 15.98 -11.77
CA ALA A 322 -19.69 14.94 -11.24
C ALA A 322 -20.46 14.22 -12.37
N ARG A 323 -21.00 14.98 -13.33
CA ARG A 323 -21.72 14.39 -14.48
C ARG A 323 -20.80 13.63 -15.43
N LYS A 324 -19.57 14.12 -15.65
CA LYS A 324 -18.54 13.37 -16.42
C LYS A 324 -18.16 12.07 -15.72
N MET A 325 -17.91 12.10 -14.41
CA MET A 325 -17.60 10.91 -13.60
C MET A 325 -18.73 9.88 -13.66
N ALA A 326 -19.98 10.32 -13.51
CA ALA A 326 -21.15 9.45 -13.65
C ALA A 326 -21.24 8.81 -15.04
N SER A 327 -20.96 9.56 -16.12
CA SER A 327 -20.93 8.97 -17.46
C SER A 327 -19.80 7.96 -17.67
N ILE A 328 -18.64 8.14 -17.02
CA ILE A 328 -17.50 7.21 -17.13
C ILE A 328 -17.79 5.93 -16.34
N ALA A 329 -18.26 6.07 -15.10
CA ALA A 329 -18.60 4.93 -14.24
C ALA A 329 -19.70 4.06 -14.85
N ASP A 330 -20.70 4.68 -15.48
CA ASP A 330 -21.79 4.00 -16.20
C ASP A 330 -21.27 3.21 -17.41
N LYS A 331 -20.36 3.80 -18.20
CA LYS A 331 -19.69 3.10 -19.31
C LYS A 331 -18.84 1.92 -18.82
N MET A 332 -18.14 2.06 -17.69
CA MET A 332 -17.33 1.00 -17.09
C MET A 332 -18.19 -0.14 -16.54
N PHE A 333 -19.34 0.18 -15.94
CA PHE A 333 -20.31 -0.80 -15.48
C PHE A 333 -20.77 -1.69 -16.64
N VAL A 334 -21.20 -1.09 -17.76
CA VAL A 334 -21.59 -1.80 -18.98
C VAL A 334 -20.45 -2.69 -19.51
N GLN A 335 -19.23 -2.17 -19.62
CA GLN A 335 -18.06 -2.91 -20.14
C GLN A 335 -17.60 -4.06 -19.23
N SER A 336 -17.75 -3.93 -17.90
CA SER A 336 -17.36 -4.98 -16.96
C SER A 336 -18.21 -6.25 -17.10
N THR A 337 -19.48 -6.07 -17.45
CA THR A 337 -20.42 -7.15 -17.81
C THR A 337 -19.99 -7.87 -19.09
N ASP A 338 -19.51 -7.13 -20.08
CA ASP A 338 -19.05 -7.69 -21.36
C ASP A 338 -17.73 -8.48 -21.22
N ILE A 339 -16.84 -8.08 -20.31
CA ILE A 339 -15.57 -8.80 -20.06
C ILE A 339 -15.79 -10.13 -19.35
N LYS A 340 -16.77 -10.21 -18.42
CA LYS A 340 -17.19 -11.49 -17.80
C LYS A 340 -17.74 -12.46 -18.88
N ARG A 341 -18.56 -11.96 -19.80
CA ARG A 341 -19.05 -12.73 -20.97
C ARG A 341 -17.91 -13.17 -21.91
N PHE A 342 -16.89 -12.33 -22.11
CA PHE A 342 -15.77 -12.62 -23.01
C PHE A 342 -14.78 -13.66 -22.43
N ARG A 343 -14.55 -13.68 -21.12
CA ARG A 343 -13.70 -14.70 -20.46
C ARG A 343 -14.35 -16.08 -20.45
N ALA A 344 -15.66 -16.17 -20.21
CA ALA A 344 -16.43 -17.42 -20.35
C ALA A 344 -16.39 -18.00 -21.78
N LYS A 345 -16.20 -17.15 -22.79
CA LYS A 345 -16.10 -17.52 -24.21
C LYS A 345 -14.75 -18.14 -24.59
N LYS A 346 -13.67 -17.87 -23.84
CA LYS A 346 -12.31 -18.29 -24.18
C LYS A 346 -11.96 -19.68 -23.64
N ASP A 347 -12.57 -20.08 -22.53
CA ASP A 347 -12.33 -21.38 -21.90
C ASP A 347 -13.16 -22.51 -22.52
N ASN A 348 -14.16 -22.20 -23.38
CA ASN A 348 -14.95 -23.24 -24.04
C ASN A 348 -15.61 -22.76 -25.37
N PRO A 349 -14.86 -22.74 -26.49
CA PRO A 349 -15.29 -22.10 -27.74
C PRO A 349 -16.47 -22.79 -28.46
N GLY A 350 -16.87 -24.00 -28.05
CA GLY A 350 -18.03 -24.74 -28.59
C GLY A 350 -19.31 -24.69 -27.73
N VAL A 351 -19.29 -24.07 -26.55
CA VAL A 351 -20.35 -24.23 -25.53
C VAL A 351 -21.40 -23.12 -25.56
N PHE A 352 -21.06 -21.90 -26.00
CA PHE A 352 -21.99 -20.76 -25.89
C PHE A 352 -23.22 -20.86 -26.81
N PHE A 353 -23.08 -21.42 -28.02
CA PHE A 353 -24.22 -21.54 -28.95
C PHE A 353 -25.21 -22.65 -28.56
N SER A 354 -24.75 -23.69 -27.83
CA SER A 354 -25.62 -24.75 -27.30
C SER A 354 -26.25 -24.38 -25.95
N GLN A 355 -25.56 -23.54 -25.15
CA GLN A 355 -26.04 -23.10 -23.85
C GLN A 355 -27.01 -21.91 -23.88
N HIS A 356 -27.00 -21.06 -24.90
CA HIS A 356 -28.05 -20.02 -25.03
C HIS A 356 -29.42 -20.66 -25.33
N LYS A 357 -29.46 -21.69 -26.20
CA LYS A 357 -30.65 -22.55 -26.38
C LYS A 357 -31.04 -23.33 -25.14
N LEU A 358 -30.08 -23.66 -24.27
CA LEU A 358 -30.37 -24.27 -22.97
C LEU A 358 -31.00 -23.24 -22.03
N ALA A 359 -30.46 -22.03 -21.99
CA ALA A 359 -30.98 -20.93 -21.19
C ALA A 359 -32.39 -20.52 -21.62
N GLU A 360 -32.67 -20.45 -22.93
CA GLU A 360 -34.02 -20.23 -23.46
C GLU A 360 -34.98 -21.33 -23.03
N ARG A 361 -34.57 -22.62 -23.12
CA ARG A 361 -35.40 -23.76 -22.69
C ARG A 361 -35.67 -23.77 -21.18
N LEU A 362 -34.65 -23.46 -20.37
CA LEU A 362 -34.80 -23.36 -18.93
C LEU A 362 -35.68 -22.16 -18.54
N ARG A 363 -35.54 -21.02 -19.24
CA ARG A 363 -36.41 -19.86 -19.11
C ARG A 363 -37.86 -20.23 -19.38
N ASP A 364 -38.14 -20.90 -20.50
CA ASP A 364 -39.50 -21.31 -20.87
C ASP A 364 -40.12 -22.21 -19.79
N HIS A 365 -39.32 -23.12 -19.23
CA HIS A 365 -39.78 -24.02 -18.17
C HIS A 365 -40.10 -23.26 -16.86
N VAL A 366 -39.25 -22.33 -16.45
CA VAL A 366 -39.48 -21.50 -15.25
C VAL A 366 -40.70 -20.60 -15.44
N LEU A 367 -40.87 -19.96 -16.61
CA LEU A 367 -42.04 -19.15 -16.93
C LEU A 367 -43.34 -19.97 -16.88
N GLN A 368 -43.31 -21.21 -17.37
CA GLN A 368 -44.46 -22.09 -17.34
C GLN A 368 -44.84 -22.52 -15.91
N VAL A 369 -43.86 -22.90 -15.08
CA VAL A 369 -44.08 -23.39 -13.72
C VAL A 369 -44.59 -22.28 -12.80
N TYR A 370 -43.99 -21.10 -12.87
CA TYR A 370 -44.34 -19.96 -12.00
C TYR A 370 -45.37 -19.01 -12.61
N ARG A 371 -45.81 -19.25 -13.85
CA ARG A 371 -46.77 -18.41 -14.61
C ARG A 371 -46.36 -16.93 -14.66
N LEU A 372 -45.06 -16.67 -14.71
CA LEU A 372 -44.52 -15.32 -14.76
C LEU A 372 -44.82 -14.70 -16.12
N LYS A 373 -45.34 -13.48 -16.12
CA LYS A 373 -45.56 -12.68 -17.34
C LYS A 373 -44.48 -11.61 -17.41
N LEU A 374 -43.51 -11.81 -18.29
CA LEU A 374 -42.42 -10.87 -18.49
C LEU A 374 -42.67 -10.01 -19.73
N ASN A 375 -42.29 -8.73 -19.65
CA ASN A 375 -42.17 -7.90 -20.83
C ASN A 375 -40.89 -8.26 -21.62
N LYS A 376 -40.73 -7.72 -22.83
CA LYS A 376 -39.61 -8.07 -23.72
C LYS A 376 -38.22 -7.81 -23.09
N GLU A 377 -38.10 -6.78 -22.25
CA GLU A 377 -36.84 -6.40 -21.61
C GLU A 377 -36.53 -7.34 -20.43
N GLN A 378 -37.54 -7.66 -19.61
CA GLN A 378 -37.45 -8.67 -18.55
C GLN A 378 -37.15 -10.05 -19.11
N ASP A 379 -37.72 -10.40 -20.25
CA ASP A 379 -37.50 -11.68 -20.91
C ASP A 379 -36.03 -11.86 -21.33
N ASN A 380 -35.46 -10.83 -21.97
CA ASN A 380 -34.04 -10.80 -22.31
C ASN A 380 -33.15 -10.86 -21.06
N ASN A 381 -33.49 -10.10 -20.01
CA ASN A 381 -32.76 -10.14 -18.74
C ASN A 381 -32.77 -11.55 -18.13
N MET A 382 -33.90 -12.25 -18.19
CA MET A 382 -34.03 -13.60 -17.62
C MET A 382 -33.14 -14.62 -18.35
N VAL A 383 -33.10 -14.58 -19.68
CA VAL A 383 -32.23 -15.46 -20.48
C VAL A 383 -30.76 -15.23 -20.14
N GLU A 384 -30.35 -13.96 -19.99
CA GLU A 384 -28.98 -13.60 -19.62
C GLU A 384 -28.62 -14.04 -18.19
N LEU A 385 -29.52 -13.84 -17.23
CA LEU A 385 -29.32 -14.28 -15.84
C LEU A 385 -29.16 -15.80 -15.74
N ILE A 386 -29.98 -16.54 -16.48
CA ILE A 386 -29.94 -18.01 -16.54
C ILE A 386 -28.64 -18.47 -17.22
N ALA A 387 -28.23 -17.82 -18.32
CA ALA A 387 -26.99 -18.13 -19.00
C ALA A 387 -25.77 -17.90 -18.09
N ASP A 388 -25.72 -16.77 -17.38
CA ASP A 388 -24.68 -16.46 -16.40
C ASP A 388 -24.63 -17.51 -15.28
N ARG A 389 -25.79 -17.96 -14.79
CA ARG A 389 -25.87 -18.94 -13.71
C ARG A 389 -25.42 -20.33 -14.13
N VAL A 390 -25.83 -20.79 -15.32
CA VAL A 390 -25.48 -22.12 -15.88
C VAL A 390 -24.01 -22.21 -16.27
N THR A 391 -23.43 -21.10 -16.73
CA THR A 391 -22.01 -21.02 -17.11
C THR A 391 -21.08 -20.83 -15.89
N GLY A 392 -21.63 -20.67 -14.68
CA GLY A 392 -20.86 -20.44 -13.46
C GLY A 392 -20.30 -19.02 -13.32
N VAL A 393 -20.81 -18.06 -14.10
CA VAL A 393 -20.45 -16.64 -14.03
C VAL A 393 -21.02 -15.99 -12.76
N THR A 394 -22.20 -16.43 -12.32
CA THR A 394 -22.85 -15.98 -11.08
C THR A 394 -23.00 -17.13 -10.08
N ALA A 395 -22.77 -16.83 -8.80
CA ALA A 395 -23.11 -17.72 -7.70
C ALA A 395 -24.63 -17.69 -7.42
N GLU A 396 -25.16 -18.70 -6.74
CA GLU A 396 -26.59 -18.81 -6.38
C GLU A 396 -27.13 -17.53 -5.70
N ALA A 397 -26.42 -17.03 -4.69
CA ALA A 397 -26.82 -15.83 -3.96
C ALA A 397 -26.84 -14.58 -4.86
N GLU A 398 -25.88 -14.46 -5.79
CA GLU A 398 -25.80 -13.34 -6.73
C GLU A 398 -26.90 -13.43 -7.80
N PHE A 399 -27.25 -14.64 -8.25
CA PHE A 399 -28.36 -14.86 -9.17
C PHE A 399 -29.69 -14.44 -8.53
N ASN A 400 -29.95 -14.85 -7.28
CA ASN A 400 -31.13 -14.44 -6.52
C ASN A 400 -31.22 -12.92 -6.36
N GLU A 401 -30.13 -12.28 -5.94
CA GLU A 401 -30.08 -10.83 -5.79
C GLU A 401 -30.41 -10.09 -7.09
N ARG A 402 -29.91 -10.59 -8.23
CA ARG A 402 -30.15 -9.98 -9.54
C ARG A 402 -31.59 -10.15 -10.03
N LEU A 403 -32.28 -11.24 -9.68
CA LEU A 403 -33.71 -11.41 -10.01
C LEU A 403 -34.57 -10.30 -9.37
N MET A 404 -34.22 -9.86 -8.17
CA MET A 404 -34.93 -8.80 -7.45
C MET A 404 -34.63 -7.38 -7.97
N LYS A 405 -33.53 -7.18 -8.69
CA LYS A 405 -33.16 -5.85 -9.23
C LYS A 405 -34.20 -5.37 -10.24
N GLY A 406 -34.40 -4.06 -10.31
CA GLY A 406 -35.31 -3.46 -11.27
C GLY A 406 -34.92 -3.75 -12.73
N VAL A 407 -35.90 -3.72 -13.63
CA VAL A 407 -35.73 -4.08 -15.05
C VAL A 407 -34.62 -3.28 -15.74
N ARG A 408 -34.54 -1.98 -15.44
CA ARG A 408 -33.51 -1.06 -15.98
C ARG A 408 -32.10 -1.35 -15.49
N SER A 409 -31.96 -2.11 -14.40
CA SER A 409 -30.68 -2.53 -13.82
C SER A 409 -30.30 -3.96 -14.21
N GLY A 410 -30.97 -4.53 -15.23
CA GLY A 410 -30.71 -5.88 -15.73
C GLY A 410 -31.32 -7.00 -14.87
N GLY A 411 -32.25 -6.68 -13.97
CA GLY A 411 -33.01 -7.65 -13.19
C GLY A 411 -34.44 -7.85 -13.69
N LEU A 412 -35.27 -8.55 -12.91
CA LEU A 412 -36.66 -8.84 -13.26
C LEU A 412 -37.68 -8.05 -12.42
N GLY A 413 -37.25 -7.45 -11.32
CA GLY A 413 -38.12 -6.76 -10.36
C GLY A 413 -39.02 -7.70 -9.59
N LEU A 414 -38.58 -8.95 -9.38
CA LEU A 414 -39.33 -9.94 -8.60
C LEU A 414 -39.31 -9.57 -7.11
N SER A 415 -40.36 -9.95 -6.39
CA SER A 415 -40.34 -9.92 -4.93
C SER A 415 -39.32 -10.93 -4.39
N GLU A 416 -38.85 -10.73 -3.16
CA GLU A 416 -37.91 -11.63 -2.47
C GLU A 416 -38.41 -13.09 -2.48
N ARG A 417 -39.71 -13.28 -2.20
CA ARG A 417 -40.34 -14.60 -2.25
C ARG A 417 -40.32 -15.24 -3.64
N GLU A 418 -40.62 -14.46 -4.68
CA GLU A 418 -40.60 -14.96 -6.07
C GLU A 418 -39.17 -15.28 -6.54
N ALA A 419 -38.20 -14.44 -6.16
CA ALA A 419 -36.79 -14.67 -6.48
C ALA A 419 -36.25 -15.92 -5.79
N ASP A 420 -36.59 -16.15 -4.51
CA ASP A 420 -36.23 -17.35 -3.76
C ASP A 420 -36.84 -18.60 -4.35
N ASP A 421 -38.13 -18.56 -4.69
CA ASP A 421 -38.83 -19.70 -5.28
C ASP A 421 -38.21 -20.06 -6.65
N VAL A 422 -37.95 -19.06 -7.51
CA VAL A 422 -37.29 -19.24 -8.80
C VAL A 422 -35.86 -19.79 -8.62
N THR A 423 -35.09 -19.24 -7.70
CA THR A 423 -33.70 -19.66 -7.44
C THR A 423 -33.65 -21.10 -6.97
N ARG A 424 -34.44 -21.46 -5.95
CA ARG A 424 -34.48 -22.82 -5.39
C ARG A 424 -34.89 -23.85 -6.43
N TYR A 425 -35.85 -23.51 -7.28
CA TYR A 425 -36.26 -24.39 -8.37
C TYR A 425 -35.19 -24.54 -9.44
N PHE A 426 -34.51 -23.44 -9.77
CA PHE A 426 -33.40 -23.45 -10.72
C PHE A 426 -32.21 -24.29 -10.24
N GLU A 427 -31.84 -24.19 -8.97
CA GLU A 427 -30.80 -25.03 -8.37
C GLU A 427 -31.18 -26.51 -8.36
N LYS A 428 -32.46 -26.82 -8.12
CA LYS A 428 -32.97 -28.19 -8.23
C LYS A 428 -32.83 -28.74 -9.65
N LEU A 429 -33.09 -27.92 -10.68
CA LEU A 429 -32.89 -28.32 -12.07
C LEU A 429 -31.40 -28.57 -12.37
N ILE A 430 -30.50 -27.68 -11.94
CA ILE A 430 -29.04 -27.85 -12.10
C ILE A 430 -28.56 -29.14 -11.41
N ALA A 431 -28.99 -29.37 -10.16
CA ALA A 431 -28.60 -30.53 -9.36
C ALA A 431 -29.13 -31.86 -9.91
N GLN A 432 -30.27 -31.85 -10.61
CA GLN A 432 -30.83 -33.01 -11.29
C GLN A 432 -30.10 -33.37 -12.59
N GLY A 433 -29.08 -32.59 -12.98
CA GLY A 433 -28.22 -32.88 -14.12
C GLY A 433 -29.02 -32.99 -15.41
N VAL A 434 -29.81 -31.96 -15.74
CA VAL A 434 -30.64 -31.98 -16.95
C VAL A 434 -29.74 -32.16 -18.19
N ASP A 435 -29.67 -33.40 -18.66
CA ASP A 435 -29.28 -33.74 -20.01
C ASP A 435 -30.44 -33.30 -20.92
N VAL A 436 -30.27 -32.15 -21.58
CA VAL A 436 -31.27 -31.62 -22.51
C VAL A 436 -30.98 -32.08 -23.94
N SER A 437 -30.29 -33.22 -24.08
CA SER A 437 -30.18 -33.95 -25.33
C SER A 437 -31.42 -34.83 -25.55
N TYR A 438 -32.24 -34.38 -26.51
CA TYR A 438 -33.26 -35.11 -27.27
C TYR A 438 -34.41 -35.84 -26.54
N LYS A 439 -35.64 -35.41 -26.84
CA LYS A 439 -36.48 -36.13 -27.82
C LYS A 439 -37.15 -35.12 -28.76
N ASN A 440 -37.20 -35.52 -30.03
CA ASN A 440 -37.52 -34.77 -31.25
C ASN A 440 -38.77 -33.90 -31.21
#